data_AF-A0A972TXG4-F1
#
_entry.id   AF-A0A972TXG4-F1
#
_cell.length_a   1.000
_cell.length_b   1.000
_cell.length_c   1.000
_cell.angle_alpha   90.00
_cell.angle_beta   90.00
_cell.angle_gamma   90.00
#
_symmetry.space_group_name_H-M   'P 1'
#
loop_
_entity.id
_entity.type
_entity.pdbx_description
1 polymer ?
#
loop_
_entity_poly.entity_id
_entity_poly.type
_entity_poly.pdbx_seq_one_letter_code
_entity_poly.pdbx_strand_id
1 'polypeptide(L)'
;MSVVIKQAAYIMVNVPDFVQYGSKPSRDISENKGLSKEIDDHLRSYEEVLCYAPHQVFIGNKHPDELHSIPRPWYEHPVQVGKRHGPFGEIMPEDEFYGWMKTADDFDLLWLDPNFIHQIRDTFAAHPFIGEAQVKKLGEGKPPEEIREIIAQGAAVPVYFQGKLVGSLRRDHDNDDTLKSLVLMENLIAKASGSLAMLHLFKRAGITPADVDFVLDCTETAIGDRYNRGGGSMSKAMAEMCGCV
;
A
#
# COMPACT_ATOMS: atom_id res chain seq x y z
N MET A 1 32.11 20.06 -3.52
CA MET A 1 31.49 18.73 -3.72
C MET A 1 30.05 18.98 -4.12
N SER A 2 29.61 18.57 -5.31
CA SER A 2 28.22 18.75 -5.74
C SER A 2 27.38 17.56 -5.26
N VAL A 3 26.20 17.85 -4.75
CA VAL A 3 25.20 16.81 -4.44
C VAL A 3 24.64 16.31 -5.77
N VAL A 4 24.64 14.99 -5.97
CA VAL A 4 24.11 14.35 -7.17
C VAL A 4 23.18 13.21 -6.78
N ILE A 5 22.08 13.05 -7.50
CA ILE A 5 21.21 11.88 -7.36
C ILE A 5 21.90 10.70 -8.03
N LYS A 6 22.27 9.67 -7.25
CA LYS A 6 22.95 8.48 -7.77
C LYS A 6 22.00 7.40 -8.25
N GLN A 7 20.87 7.24 -7.58
CA GLN A 7 19.85 6.21 -7.86
C GLN A 7 18.46 6.72 -7.49
N ALA A 8 17.45 6.11 -8.11
CA ALA A 8 16.04 6.27 -7.77
C ALA A 8 15.35 4.90 -7.88
N ALA A 9 14.27 4.73 -7.12
CA ALA A 9 13.40 3.56 -7.19
C ALA A 9 11.94 4.01 -7.08
N TYR A 10 11.03 3.25 -7.69
CA TYR A 10 9.61 3.56 -7.74
C TYR A 10 8.79 2.31 -7.47
N ILE A 11 7.69 2.47 -6.75
CA ILE A 11 6.70 1.41 -6.61
C ILE A 11 5.32 1.97 -6.88
N MET A 12 4.42 1.09 -7.28
CA MET A 12 3.00 1.36 -7.37
C MET A 12 2.27 0.27 -6.62
N VAL A 13 1.40 0.63 -5.68
CA VAL A 13 0.61 -0.35 -4.93
C VAL A 13 -0.82 -0.29 -5.45
N ASN A 14 -1.30 -1.39 -6.01
CA ASN A 14 -2.68 -1.51 -6.47
C ASN A 14 -3.56 -1.97 -5.30
N VAL A 15 -4.35 -1.08 -4.74
CA VAL A 15 -5.24 -1.31 -3.58
C VAL A 15 -6.67 -0.87 -3.89
N PRO A 16 -7.35 -1.49 -4.85
CA PRO A 16 -8.67 -1.07 -5.31
C PRO A 16 -9.74 -1.08 -4.20
N ASP A 17 -9.74 -2.06 -3.28
CA ASP A 17 -10.74 -2.10 -2.21
C ASP A 17 -10.57 -0.95 -1.20
N PHE A 18 -9.41 -0.29 -1.17
CA PHE A 18 -9.17 0.86 -0.30
C PHE A 18 -9.75 2.18 -0.84
N VAL A 19 -10.20 2.24 -2.09
CA VAL A 19 -10.77 3.45 -2.70
C VAL A 19 -11.93 4.00 -1.87
N GLN A 20 -12.76 3.12 -1.30
CA GLN A 20 -13.91 3.49 -0.47
C GLN A 20 -13.53 4.34 0.76
N TYR A 21 -12.31 4.20 1.29
CA TYR A 21 -11.84 4.95 2.46
C TYR A 21 -11.34 6.34 2.11
N GLY A 22 -11.17 6.65 0.81
CA GLY A 22 -10.77 7.97 0.36
C GLY A 22 -11.74 9.07 0.83
N SER A 23 -11.22 10.27 1.06
CA SER A 23 -11.99 11.43 1.57
C SER A 23 -13.28 11.75 0.80
N LYS A 24 -13.28 11.60 -0.53
CA LYS A 24 -14.46 11.85 -1.38
C LYS A 24 -15.37 10.62 -1.44
N PRO A 25 -14.88 9.41 -1.79
CA PRO A 25 -15.69 8.19 -1.76
C PRO A 25 -16.40 7.95 -0.42
N SER A 26 -15.71 8.02 0.72
CA SER A 26 -16.29 7.75 2.05
C SER A 26 -17.49 8.66 2.38
N ARG A 27 -17.41 9.95 2.04
CA ARG A 27 -18.51 10.91 2.23
C ARG A 27 -19.67 10.64 1.28
N ASP A 28 -19.38 10.48 -0.01
CA ASP A 28 -20.43 10.32 -1.01
C ASP A 28 -21.16 8.97 -0.83
N ILE A 29 -20.47 7.92 -0.37
CA ILE A 29 -21.08 6.62 0.02
C ILE A 29 -22.00 6.80 1.23
N SER A 30 -21.63 7.64 2.19
CA SER A 30 -22.46 7.89 3.38
C SER A 30 -23.79 8.57 3.03
N GLU A 31 -23.80 9.37 1.96
CA GLU A 31 -24.99 10.06 1.43
C GLU A 31 -25.79 9.18 0.45
N ASN A 32 -25.11 8.35 -0.34
CA ASN A 32 -25.70 7.43 -1.32
C ASN A 32 -25.09 6.02 -1.20
N LYS A 33 -25.78 5.13 -0.49
CA LYS A 33 -25.33 3.74 -0.30
C LYS A 33 -25.21 2.95 -1.62
N GLY A 34 -25.90 3.35 -2.69
CA GLY A 34 -25.78 2.72 -4.01
C GLY A 34 -24.43 2.97 -4.68
N LEU A 35 -23.74 4.04 -4.29
CA LEU A 35 -22.46 4.44 -4.88
C LEU A 35 -21.34 3.43 -4.64
N SER A 36 -21.38 2.68 -3.53
CA SER A 36 -20.35 1.65 -3.26
C SER A 36 -20.30 0.63 -4.40
N LYS A 37 -21.47 0.12 -4.81
CA LYS A 37 -21.55 -0.84 -5.92
C LYS A 37 -21.07 -0.22 -7.23
N GLU A 38 -21.45 1.03 -7.51
CA GLU A 38 -20.98 1.73 -8.71
C GLU A 38 -19.47 1.91 -8.72
N ILE A 39 -18.84 2.21 -7.57
CA ILE A 39 -17.38 2.27 -7.45
C ILE A 39 -16.79 0.89 -7.72
N ASP A 40 -17.28 -0.15 -7.05
CA ASP A 40 -16.80 -1.53 -7.17
C ASP A 40 -16.84 -2.01 -8.62
N ASP A 41 -17.94 -1.73 -9.34
CA ASP A 41 -18.13 -2.11 -10.74
C ASP A 41 -17.15 -1.39 -11.71
N HIS A 42 -16.44 -0.35 -11.25
CA HIS A 42 -15.46 0.43 -12.04
C HIS A 42 -14.02 0.33 -11.52
N LEU A 43 -13.77 -0.47 -10.49
CA LEU A 43 -12.40 -0.75 -10.04
C LEU A 43 -11.64 -1.54 -11.10
N ARG A 44 -10.36 -1.22 -11.29
CA ARG A 44 -9.51 -1.94 -12.23
C ARG A 44 -8.98 -3.21 -11.58
N SER A 45 -9.01 -4.30 -12.34
CA SER A 45 -8.27 -5.52 -12.03
C SER A 45 -6.77 -5.26 -12.01
N TYR A 46 -6.03 -6.13 -11.31
CA TYR A 46 -4.57 -6.04 -11.29
C TYR A 46 -3.97 -6.21 -12.69
N GLU A 47 -4.54 -7.07 -13.52
CA GLU A 47 -4.15 -7.28 -14.91
C GLU A 47 -4.29 -5.99 -15.75
N GLU A 48 -5.40 -5.25 -15.60
CA GLU A 48 -5.58 -3.96 -16.27
C GLU A 48 -4.55 -2.93 -15.80
N VAL A 49 -4.21 -2.92 -14.52
CA VAL A 49 -3.17 -2.04 -13.96
C VAL A 49 -1.80 -2.38 -14.54
N LEU A 50 -1.46 -3.67 -14.67
CA LEU A 50 -0.22 -4.11 -15.32
C LEU A 50 -0.17 -3.71 -16.79
N CYS A 51 -1.29 -3.82 -17.50
CA CYS A 51 -1.37 -3.53 -18.93
C CYS A 51 -1.52 -2.04 -19.26
N TYR A 52 -1.61 -1.16 -18.27
CA TYR A 52 -1.66 0.28 -18.50
C TYR A 52 -0.27 0.85 -18.82
N ALA A 53 -0.08 1.32 -20.06
CA ALA A 53 1.23 1.73 -20.58
C ALA A 53 1.98 2.74 -19.70
N PRO A 54 1.34 3.77 -19.10
CA PRO A 54 2.01 4.70 -18.19
C PRO A 54 2.59 4.03 -16.95
N HIS A 55 1.96 2.99 -16.40
CA HIS A 55 2.51 2.26 -15.26
C HIS A 55 3.78 1.49 -15.67
N GLN A 56 3.82 0.95 -16.89
CA GLN A 56 5.01 0.29 -17.44
C GLN A 56 6.16 1.28 -17.68
N VAL A 57 5.85 2.52 -18.07
CA VAL A 57 6.84 3.61 -18.11
C VAL A 57 7.34 3.96 -16.71
N PHE A 58 6.44 4.09 -15.74
CA PHE A 58 6.76 4.46 -14.36
C PHE A 58 7.77 3.50 -13.70
N ILE A 59 7.61 2.19 -13.90
CA ILE A 59 8.56 1.19 -13.39
C ILE A 59 9.77 0.94 -14.32
N GLY A 60 9.85 1.64 -15.45
CA GLY A 60 10.99 1.65 -16.36
C GLY A 60 11.01 0.56 -17.43
N ASN A 61 9.91 -0.16 -17.66
CA ASN A 61 9.81 -1.17 -18.71
C ASN A 61 9.65 -0.57 -20.12
N LYS A 62 9.25 0.70 -20.20
CA LYS A 62 9.07 1.46 -21.43
C LYS A 62 9.68 2.84 -21.32
N HIS A 63 10.16 3.38 -22.43
CA HIS A 63 10.60 4.77 -22.50
C HIS A 63 9.38 5.70 -22.54
N PRO A 64 9.39 6.86 -21.84
CA PRO A 64 8.26 7.80 -21.84
C PRO A 64 7.79 8.21 -23.24
N ASP A 65 8.73 8.40 -24.18
CA ASP A 65 8.41 8.81 -25.55
C ASP A 65 7.57 7.78 -26.31
N GLU A 66 7.59 6.50 -25.92
CA GLU A 66 6.73 5.48 -26.52
C GLU A 66 5.25 5.81 -26.31
N LEU A 67 4.88 6.53 -25.25
CA LEU A 67 3.49 6.92 -24.98
C LEU A 67 2.93 7.89 -26.04
N HIS A 68 3.78 8.63 -26.75
CA HIS A 68 3.36 9.50 -27.85
C HIS A 68 2.85 8.73 -29.07
N SER A 69 3.25 7.46 -29.20
CA SER A 69 2.79 6.56 -30.27
C SER A 69 1.46 5.87 -29.97
N ILE A 70 0.98 5.94 -28.72
CA ILE A 70 -0.27 5.31 -28.29
C ILE A 70 -1.37 6.37 -28.31
N PRO A 71 -2.51 6.14 -29.01
CA PRO A 71 -3.62 7.07 -28.98
C PRO A 71 -4.16 7.27 -27.55
N ARG A 72 -4.73 8.45 -27.30
CA ARG A 72 -5.37 8.77 -26.02
C ARG A 72 -6.89 8.58 -26.15
N PRO A 73 -7.57 8.13 -25.06
CA PRO A 73 -7.01 7.89 -23.73
C PRO A 73 -6.31 6.53 -23.60
N TRP A 74 -5.17 6.50 -22.90
CA TRP A 74 -4.30 5.32 -22.87
C TRP A 74 -4.93 4.07 -22.24
N TYR A 75 -5.98 4.20 -21.43
CA TYR A 75 -6.65 3.06 -20.81
C TYR A 75 -7.47 2.23 -21.82
N GLU A 76 -7.81 2.81 -22.99
CA GLU A 76 -8.45 2.09 -24.10
C GLU A 76 -7.44 1.33 -24.97
N HIS A 77 -6.13 1.50 -24.70
CA HIS A 77 -5.04 0.93 -25.49
C HIS A 77 -4.04 0.18 -24.59
N PRO A 78 -4.46 -0.93 -23.94
CA PRO A 78 -3.60 -1.71 -23.08
C PRO A 78 -2.40 -2.29 -23.84
N VAL A 79 -1.25 -2.38 -23.17
CA VAL A 79 -0.12 -3.13 -23.70
C VAL A 79 -0.45 -4.63 -23.73
N GLN A 80 0.08 -5.36 -24.71
CA GLN A 80 -0.22 -6.79 -24.87
C GLN A 80 0.21 -7.65 -23.67
N VAL A 81 1.33 -7.30 -23.03
CA VAL A 81 1.86 -8.01 -21.86
C VAL A 81 2.35 -6.99 -20.84
N GLY A 82 1.56 -6.78 -19.79
CA GLY A 82 1.97 -6.04 -18.61
C GLY A 82 2.93 -6.86 -17.73
N LYS A 83 3.90 -6.19 -17.10
CA LYS A 83 4.84 -6.83 -16.17
C LYS A 83 4.73 -6.22 -14.78
N ARG A 84 4.77 -7.07 -13.76
CA ARG A 84 4.84 -6.67 -12.35
C ARG A 84 6.11 -5.89 -12.03
N HIS A 85 7.27 -6.39 -12.48
CA HIS A 85 8.57 -5.81 -12.19
C HIS A 85 9.11 -5.02 -13.37
N GLY A 86 9.86 -3.97 -13.07
CA GLY A 86 10.67 -3.23 -14.03
C GLY A 86 12.00 -2.79 -13.40
N PRO A 87 12.88 -2.14 -14.18
CA PRO A 87 14.17 -1.69 -13.70
C PRO A 87 14.08 -0.84 -12.43
N PHE A 88 13.09 0.03 -12.30
CA PHE A 88 13.01 0.97 -11.17
C PHE A 88 12.23 0.44 -9.96
N GLY A 89 11.52 -0.69 -10.09
CA GLY A 89 10.81 -1.33 -8.98
C GLY A 89 9.63 -2.18 -9.46
N GLU A 90 8.45 -2.04 -8.86
CA GLU A 90 7.32 -2.94 -9.14
C GLU A 90 5.92 -2.33 -8.99
N ILE A 91 4.93 -3.05 -9.52
CA ILE A 91 3.51 -2.86 -9.27
C ILE A 91 3.05 -3.96 -8.29
N MET A 92 2.86 -3.62 -7.02
CA MET A 92 2.47 -4.54 -5.94
C MET A 92 0.96 -4.83 -5.98
N PRO A 93 0.52 -6.11 -5.98
CA PRO A 93 -0.89 -6.46 -5.86
C PRO A 93 -1.41 -6.31 -4.42
N GLU A 94 -2.72 -6.13 -4.27
CA GLU A 94 -3.38 -5.81 -3.01
C GLU A 94 -3.28 -6.94 -1.97
N ASP A 95 -3.45 -8.18 -2.39
CA ASP A 95 -3.39 -9.37 -1.53
C ASP A 95 -2.03 -9.48 -0.83
N GLU A 96 -0.94 -9.38 -1.59
CA GLU A 96 0.40 -9.40 -1.05
C GLU A 96 0.70 -8.15 -0.20
N PHE A 97 0.13 -7.00 -0.54
CA PHE A 97 0.31 -5.76 0.21
C PHE A 97 -0.28 -5.82 1.63
N TYR A 98 -1.30 -6.64 1.88
CA TYR A 98 -1.76 -6.89 3.25
C TYR A 98 -0.67 -7.49 4.14
N GLY A 99 0.21 -8.33 3.59
CA GLY A 99 1.38 -8.84 4.31
C GLY A 99 2.36 -7.72 4.66
N TRP A 100 2.59 -6.78 3.74
CA TRP A 100 3.38 -5.58 4.00
C TRP A 100 2.77 -4.70 5.09
N MET A 101 1.45 -4.51 5.08
CA MET A 101 0.75 -3.79 6.15
C MET A 101 0.91 -4.49 7.50
N LYS A 102 0.79 -5.82 7.58
CA LYS A 102 1.07 -6.57 8.81
C LYS A 102 2.51 -6.43 9.28
N THR A 103 3.49 -6.33 8.37
CA THR A 103 4.88 -6.11 8.79
C THR A 103 5.14 -4.72 9.36
N ALA A 104 4.36 -3.73 8.90
CA ALA A 104 4.42 -2.35 9.38
C ALA A 104 3.66 -2.14 10.70
N ASP A 105 2.77 -3.07 11.05
CA ASP A 105 1.84 -3.01 12.19
C ASP A 105 2.47 -3.60 13.46
N ASP A 106 3.16 -2.75 14.22
CA ASP A 106 3.79 -3.14 15.49
C ASP A 106 2.81 -3.17 16.68
N PHE A 107 1.57 -2.69 16.48
CA PHE A 107 0.57 -2.51 17.54
C PHE A 107 -0.64 -3.46 17.41
N ASP A 108 -0.62 -4.39 16.45
CA ASP A 108 -1.72 -5.32 16.15
C ASP A 108 -3.06 -4.61 15.87
N LEU A 109 -3.00 -3.55 15.07
CA LEU A 109 -4.15 -2.75 14.64
C LEU A 109 -4.90 -3.42 13.48
N LEU A 110 -4.17 -4.10 12.58
CA LEU A 110 -4.74 -4.79 11.43
C LEU A 110 -5.01 -6.25 11.79
N TRP A 111 -6.28 -6.57 12.00
CA TRP A 111 -6.74 -7.94 12.18
C TRP A 111 -7.17 -8.52 10.85
N LEU A 112 -6.64 -9.69 10.51
CA LEU A 112 -7.00 -10.43 9.29
C LEU A 112 -7.63 -11.77 9.65
N ASP A 113 -8.52 -12.24 8.79
CA ASP A 113 -9.09 -13.59 8.86
C ASP A 113 -7.99 -14.65 8.65
N PRO A 114 -7.97 -15.75 9.43
CA PRO A 114 -6.99 -16.82 9.30
C PRO A 114 -6.93 -17.45 7.91
N ASN A 115 -8.08 -17.61 7.22
CA ASN A 115 -8.09 -18.19 5.88
C ASN A 115 -7.48 -17.22 4.86
N PHE A 116 -7.73 -15.92 5.02
CA PHE A 116 -7.09 -14.90 4.19
C PHE A 116 -5.58 -14.84 4.40
N ILE A 117 -5.10 -14.93 5.66
CA ILE A 117 -3.65 -15.05 5.94
C ILE A 117 -3.08 -16.29 5.23
N HIS A 118 -3.73 -17.44 5.36
CA HIS A 118 -3.30 -18.66 4.69
C HIS A 118 -3.25 -18.48 3.16
N GLN A 119 -4.22 -17.79 2.57
CA GLN A 119 -4.27 -17.51 1.14
C GLN A 119 -3.07 -16.69 0.65
N ILE A 120 -2.65 -15.66 1.40
CA ILE A 120 -1.59 -14.74 0.94
C ILE A 120 -0.18 -15.15 1.37
N ARG A 121 -0.06 -16.07 2.35
CA ARG A 121 1.20 -16.39 3.03
C ARG A 121 2.33 -16.79 2.07
N ASP A 122 2.06 -17.71 1.16
CA ASP A 122 3.09 -18.26 0.28
C ASP A 122 3.57 -17.22 -0.74
N THR A 123 2.64 -16.46 -1.32
CA THR A 123 2.95 -15.36 -2.23
C THR A 123 3.76 -14.27 -1.54
N PHE A 124 3.36 -13.89 -0.32
CA PHE A 124 4.08 -12.92 0.50
C PHE A 124 5.49 -13.42 0.87
N ALA A 125 5.63 -14.67 1.30
CA ALA A 125 6.91 -15.27 1.65
C ALA A 125 7.86 -15.41 0.46
N ALA A 126 7.33 -15.54 -0.76
CA ALA A 126 8.13 -15.61 -1.99
C ALA A 126 8.70 -14.25 -2.42
N HIS A 127 8.26 -13.14 -1.82
CA HIS A 127 8.74 -11.82 -2.21
C HIS A 127 10.23 -11.63 -1.86
N PRO A 128 11.08 -11.10 -2.77
CA PRO A 128 12.54 -11.05 -2.57
C PRO A 128 13.05 -10.28 -1.35
N PHE A 129 12.21 -9.45 -0.75
CA PHE A 129 12.54 -8.65 0.45
C PHE A 129 11.92 -9.19 1.74
N ILE A 130 11.22 -10.31 1.67
CA ILE A 130 10.53 -10.91 2.82
C ILE A 130 11.35 -12.09 3.33
N GLY A 131 11.68 -12.05 4.62
CA GLY A 131 12.33 -13.15 5.33
C GLY A 131 11.41 -13.77 6.39
N GLU A 132 11.93 -14.77 7.11
CA GLU A 132 11.16 -15.48 8.14
C GLU A 132 10.59 -14.56 9.23
N ALA A 133 11.33 -13.50 9.60
CA ALA A 133 10.88 -12.53 10.60
C ALA A 133 9.63 -11.78 10.15
N GLN A 134 9.56 -11.37 8.88
CA GLN A 134 8.41 -10.70 8.30
C GLN A 134 7.23 -11.67 8.14
N VAL A 135 7.47 -12.90 7.70
CA VAL A 135 6.42 -13.93 7.60
C VAL A 135 5.78 -14.21 8.95
N LYS A 136 6.57 -14.21 10.04
CA LYS A 136 6.04 -14.37 11.42
C LYS A 136 5.11 -13.23 11.83
N LYS A 137 5.31 -12.00 11.34
CA LYS A 137 4.42 -10.85 11.62
C LYS A 137 3.02 -11.00 11.01
N LEU A 138 2.79 -11.91 10.05
CA LEU A 138 1.43 -12.21 9.59
C LEU A 138 0.54 -12.73 10.73
N GLY A 139 1.12 -13.45 11.69
CA GLY A 139 0.39 -14.04 12.81
C GLY A 139 -0.59 -15.14 12.40
N GLU A 140 -1.52 -15.46 13.30
CA GLU A 140 -2.55 -16.50 13.09
C GLU A 140 -3.91 -15.92 12.66
N GLY A 141 -4.07 -14.60 12.72
CA GLY A 141 -5.33 -13.91 12.44
C GLY A 141 -6.32 -13.92 13.60
N LYS A 142 -7.54 -13.45 13.33
CA LYS A 142 -8.65 -13.38 14.29
C LYS A 142 -9.90 -14.04 13.75
N PRO A 143 -10.67 -14.77 14.57
CA PRO A 143 -11.90 -15.39 14.12
C PRO A 143 -12.84 -14.37 13.44
N PRO A 144 -13.53 -14.74 12.34
CA PRO A 144 -14.48 -13.85 11.65
C PRO A 144 -15.51 -13.19 12.55
N GLU A 145 -15.95 -13.90 13.59
CA GLU A 145 -16.96 -13.37 14.52
C GLU A 145 -16.38 -12.26 15.41
N GLU A 146 -15.12 -12.36 15.86
CA GLU A 146 -14.44 -11.27 16.60
C GLU A 146 -14.22 -10.05 15.70
N ILE A 147 -13.85 -10.28 14.43
CA ILE A 147 -13.69 -9.21 13.43
C ILE A 147 -15.03 -8.47 13.24
N ARG A 148 -16.13 -9.20 13.06
CA ARG A 148 -17.47 -8.59 12.91
C ARG A 148 -17.93 -7.88 14.17
N GLU A 149 -17.65 -8.44 15.34
CA GLU A 149 -18.02 -7.86 16.63
C GLU A 149 -17.36 -6.48 16.83
N ILE A 150 -16.04 -6.37 16.64
CA ILE A 150 -15.34 -5.09 16.85
C ILE A 150 -15.74 -4.01 15.83
N ILE A 151 -16.09 -4.43 14.60
CA ILE A 151 -16.68 -3.54 13.59
C ILE A 151 -18.06 -3.06 14.05
N ALA A 152 -18.92 -3.97 14.52
CA ALA A 152 -20.28 -3.63 14.97
C ALA A 152 -20.27 -2.70 16.19
N GLN A 153 -19.27 -2.82 17.06
CA GLN A 153 -19.03 -1.92 18.19
C GLN A 153 -18.51 -0.53 17.77
N GLY A 154 -18.16 -0.34 16.49
CA GLY A 154 -17.59 0.91 15.99
C GLY A 154 -16.14 1.17 16.41
N ALA A 155 -15.45 0.15 16.93
CA ALA A 155 -14.05 0.24 17.36
C ALA A 155 -13.06 -0.11 16.24
N ALA A 156 -13.56 -0.54 15.07
CA ALA A 156 -12.75 -0.80 13.88
C ALA A 156 -13.53 -0.46 12.61
N VAL A 157 -12.80 -0.21 11.52
CA VAL A 157 -13.36 -0.19 10.16
C VAL A 157 -13.19 -1.57 9.53
N PRO A 158 -14.17 -2.05 8.74
CA PRO A 158 -13.99 -3.28 7.97
C PRO A 158 -12.88 -3.11 6.95
N VAL A 159 -12.22 -4.20 6.57
CA VAL A 159 -11.17 -4.27 5.55
C VAL A 159 -11.54 -5.35 4.54
N TYR A 160 -11.44 -5.04 3.24
CA TYR A 160 -11.97 -5.87 2.17
C TYR A 160 -10.89 -6.31 1.18
N PHE A 161 -11.09 -7.49 0.59
CA PHE A 161 -10.35 -7.93 -0.59
C PHE A 161 -11.34 -8.56 -1.58
N GLN A 162 -11.36 -8.04 -2.80
CA GLN A 162 -12.32 -8.37 -3.84
C GLN A 162 -13.77 -8.29 -3.34
N GLY A 163 -14.09 -7.22 -2.61
CA GLY A 163 -15.40 -6.99 -1.99
C GLY A 163 -15.78 -7.93 -0.83
N LYS A 164 -14.91 -8.85 -0.43
CA LYS A 164 -15.14 -9.76 0.72
C LYS A 164 -14.48 -9.21 1.96
N LEU A 165 -15.18 -9.27 3.09
CA LEU A 165 -14.61 -8.90 4.39
C LEU A 165 -13.48 -9.89 4.74
N VAL A 166 -12.26 -9.38 4.81
CA VAL A 166 -11.06 -10.17 5.14
C VAL A 166 -10.39 -9.75 6.44
N GLY A 167 -10.87 -8.67 7.06
CA GLY A 167 -10.26 -8.15 8.26
C GLY A 167 -10.96 -6.94 8.85
N SER A 168 -10.33 -6.35 9.84
CA SER A 168 -10.68 -5.06 10.39
C SER A 168 -9.42 -4.27 10.74
N LEU A 169 -9.54 -2.95 10.71
CA LEU A 169 -8.51 -2.06 11.20
C LEU A 169 -9.03 -1.26 12.39
N ARG A 170 -8.40 -1.49 13.54
CA ARG A 170 -8.82 -0.98 14.83
C ARG A 170 -8.35 0.45 15.06
N ARG A 171 -9.10 1.19 15.86
CA ARG A 171 -8.60 2.41 16.52
C ARG A 171 -7.71 2.02 17.70
N ASP A 172 -6.78 2.89 18.06
CA ASP A 172 -5.92 2.67 19.23
C ASP A 172 -6.41 3.44 20.47
N HIS A 173 -7.27 4.44 20.28
CA HIS A 173 -7.87 5.20 21.38
C HIS A 173 -9.29 5.68 21.05
N ASP A 174 -10.14 5.77 22.08
CA ASP A 174 -11.56 6.10 21.91
C ASP A 174 -11.81 7.59 21.62
N ASN A 175 -10.96 8.46 22.17
CA ASN A 175 -11.16 9.92 22.16
C ASN A 175 -10.08 10.69 21.40
N ASP A 176 -9.07 10.01 20.85
CA ASP A 176 -7.99 10.67 20.12
C ASP A 176 -8.29 10.61 18.62
N ASP A 177 -8.54 11.77 18.02
CA ASP A 177 -8.86 11.90 16.60
C ASP A 177 -7.72 11.39 15.69
N THR A 178 -6.48 11.44 16.17
CA THR A 178 -5.29 10.98 15.43
C THR A 178 -5.11 9.45 15.47
N LEU A 179 -5.77 8.78 16.41
CA LEU A 179 -5.71 7.33 16.61
C LEU A 179 -6.97 6.61 16.12
N LYS A 180 -7.79 7.29 15.31
CA LYS A 180 -8.93 6.67 14.61
C LYS A 180 -8.43 5.70 13.55
N SER A 181 -9.20 4.64 13.32
CA SER A 181 -8.86 3.59 12.35
C SER A 181 -8.42 4.13 11.00
N LEU A 182 -9.15 5.07 10.39
CA LEU A 182 -8.79 5.57 9.04
C LEU A 182 -7.45 6.33 9.02
N VAL A 183 -7.12 7.06 10.08
CA VAL A 183 -5.82 7.75 10.19
C VAL A 183 -4.70 6.74 10.37
N LEU A 184 -4.92 5.71 11.19
CA LEU A 184 -3.98 4.59 11.36
C LEU A 184 -3.85 3.76 10.08
N MET A 185 -4.90 3.65 9.27
CA MET A 185 -4.89 2.98 7.96
C MET A 185 -3.92 3.69 7.02
N GLU A 186 -4.09 5.01 6.88
CA GLU A 186 -3.21 5.85 6.07
C GLU A 186 -1.75 5.75 6.55
N ASN A 187 -1.52 5.78 7.87
CA ASN A 187 -0.19 5.60 8.47
C ASN A 187 0.45 4.27 8.04
N LEU A 188 -0.27 3.15 8.20
CA LEU A 188 0.25 1.82 7.86
C LEU A 188 0.54 1.67 6.37
N ILE A 189 -0.39 2.13 5.51
CA ILE A 189 -0.20 2.08 4.06
C ILE A 189 1.01 2.93 3.65
N ALA A 190 1.16 4.13 4.21
CA ALA A 190 2.30 5.00 3.94
C ALA A 190 3.63 4.38 4.42
N LYS A 191 3.69 3.88 5.67
CA LYS A 191 4.88 3.18 6.21
C LYS A 191 5.25 1.98 5.35
N ALA A 192 4.29 1.12 5.02
CA ALA A 192 4.50 -0.12 4.27
C ALA A 192 4.99 0.16 2.84
N SER A 193 4.31 1.04 2.11
CA SER A 193 4.67 1.40 0.73
C SER A 193 6.01 2.13 0.66
N GLY A 194 6.25 3.12 1.52
CA GLY A 194 7.52 3.84 1.56
C GLY A 194 8.71 2.92 1.88
N SER A 195 8.53 1.97 2.80
CA SER A 195 9.56 0.97 3.14
C SER A 195 9.87 0.06 1.95
N LEU A 196 8.85 -0.42 1.24
CA LEU A 196 9.05 -1.22 0.02
C LEU A 196 9.82 -0.42 -1.06
N ALA A 197 9.49 0.86 -1.26
CA ALA A 197 10.24 1.73 -2.17
C ALA A 197 11.71 1.88 -1.75
N MET A 198 11.96 2.00 -0.45
CA MET A 198 13.31 2.15 0.08
C MET A 198 14.13 0.85 -0.07
N LEU A 199 13.53 -0.33 0.11
CA LEU A 199 14.18 -1.62 -0.14
C LEU A 199 14.58 -1.80 -1.62
N HIS A 200 13.72 -1.37 -2.55
CA HIS A 200 14.09 -1.30 -3.98
C HIS A 200 15.26 -0.34 -4.21
N LEU A 201 15.27 0.82 -3.54
CA LEU A 201 16.38 1.79 -3.64
C LEU A 201 17.70 1.19 -3.14
N PHE A 202 17.71 0.50 -2.00
CA PHE A 202 18.89 -0.17 -1.46
C PHE A 202 19.44 -1.21 -2.42
N LYS A 203 18.56 -2.08 -2.93
CA LYS A 203 18.92 -3.08 -3.94
C LYS A 203 19.55 -2.43 -5.19
N ARG A 204 18.97 -1.34 -5.68
CA ARG A 204 19.46 -0.64 -6.88
C ARG A 204 20.77 0.12 -6.66
N ALA A 205 20.96 0.66 -5.47
CA ALA A 205 22.19 1.35 -5.08
C ALA A 205 23.31 0.39 -4.67
N GLY A 206 23.00 -0.88 -4.41
CA GLY A 206 23.97 -1.86 -3.92
C GLY A 206 24.47 -1.51 -2.51
N ILE A 207 23.60 -0.91 -1.69
CA ILE A 207 23.90 -0.52 -0.32
C ILE A 207 23.02 -1.30 0.66
N THR A 208 23.43 -1.32 1.92
CA THR A 208 22.71 -1.90 3.04
C THR A 208 22.10 -0.81 3.92
N PRO A 209 21.12 -1.15 4.78
CA PRO A 209 20.54 -0.16 5.71
C PRO A 209 21.56 0.52 6.63
N ALA A 210 22.69 -0.15 6.94
CA ALA A 210 23.77 0.39 7.77
C ALA A 210 24.65 1.44 7.06
N ASP A 211 24.55 1.53 5.73
CA ASP A 211 25.28 2.54 4.93
C ASP A 211 24.53 3.88 4.85
N VAL A 212 23.35 3.99 5.49
CA VAL A 212 22.48 5.16 5.42
C VAL A 212 22.68 6.05 6.64
N ASP A 213 23.33 7.20 6.45
CA ASP A 213 23.55 8.17 7.53
C ASP A 213 22.30 9.02 7.84
N PHE A 214 21.53 9.36 6.81
CA PHE A 214 20.37 10.25 6.92
C PHE A 214 19.27 9.83 5.96
N VAL A 215 18.02 9.93 6.43
CA VAL A 215 16.83 9.81 5.60
C VAL A 215 16.07 11.13 5.65
N LEU A 216 15.81 11.69 4.47
CA LEU A 216 15.07 12.92 4.30
C LEU A 216 13.75 12.60 3.60
N ASP A 217 12.67 13.06 4.20
CA ASP A 217 11.34 12.98 3.63
C ASP A 217 11.01 14.30 2.95
N CYS A 218 10.61 14.22 1.68
CA CYS A 218 10.16 15.36 0.90
C CYS A 218 8.70 15.19 0.45
N THR A 219 7.97 14.27 1.09
CA THR A 219 6.56 14.05 0.79
C THR A 219 5.70 15.15 1.42
N GLU A 220 4.53 15.38 0.84
CA GLU A 220 3.46 16.16 1.47
C GLU A 220 2.61 15.26 2.40
N THR A 221 3.17 14.15 2.90
CA THR A 221 2.44 13.16 3.70
C THR A 221 2.09 13.77 5.05
N ALA A 222 0.85 14.26 5.16
CA ALA A 222 0.25 14.75 6.39
C ALA A 222 -0.89 13.81 6.77
N ILE A 223 -0.54 12.67 7.38
CA ILE A 223 -1.49 11.61 7.70
C ILE A 223 -2.66 12.14 8.54
N GLY A 224 -3.89 11.81 8.14
CA GLY A 224 -5.11 12.31 8.76
C GLY A 224 -5.51 13.74 8.33
N ASP A 225 -4.63 14.48 7.63
CA ASP A 225 -5.03 15.73 6.98
C ASP A 225 -5.61 15.44 5.60
N ARG A 226 -6.89 15.78 5.47
CA ARG A 226 -7.68 15.56 4.25
C ARG A 226 -7.03 16.10 2.97
N TYR A 227 -6.26 17.18 3.07
CA TYR A 227 -5.73 17.90 1.92
C TYR A 227 -4.22 17.79 1.80
N ASN A 228 -3.58 16.93 2.60
CA ASN A 228 -2.12 16.80 2.67
C ASN A 228 -1.40 18.15 2.81
N ARG A 229 -1.95 19.08 3.60
CA ARG A 229 -1.42 20.45 3.75
C ARG A 229 -0.33 20.58 4.83
N GLY A 230 0.04 19.47 5.46
CA GLY A 230 1.09 19.42 6.48
C GLY A 230 2.47 19.08 5.91
N GLY A 231 3.49 19.25 6.74
CA GLY A 231 4.86 18.80 6.47
C GLY A 231 5.24 17.64 7.40
N GLY A 232 4.38 16.62 7.48
CA GLY A 232 4.65 15.41 8.26
C GLY A 232 5.78 14.59 7.64
N SER A 233 6.35 13.68 8.42
CA SER A 233 7.40 12.79 7.91
C SER A 233 7.23 11.39 8.47
N MET A 234 7.27 10.41 7.57
CA MET A 234 7.25 8.98 7.90
C MET A 234 8.63 8.33 7.67
N SER A 235 9.64 9.11 7.25
CA SER A 235 10.96 8.60 6.89
C SER A 235 11.62 7.78 7.99
N LYS A 236 11.55 8.20 9.25
CA LYS A 236 12.13 7.43 10.36
C LYS A 236 11.45 6.09 10.55
N ALA A 237 10.12 6.05 10.44
CA ALA A 237 9.35 4.81 10.57
C ALA A 237 9.62 3.87 9.38
N MET A 238 9.75 4.42 8.17
CA MET A 238 10.14 3.65 6.98
C MET A 238 11.57 3.12 7.10
N ALA A 239 12.50 3.95 7.60
CA ALA A 239 13.90 3.62 7.81
C ALA A 239 14.07 2.50 8.84
N GLU A 240 13.37 2.61 9.97
CA GLU A 240 13.32 1.58 11.02
C GLU A 240 12.81 0.25 10.46
N MET A 241 11.70 0.26 9.73
CA MET A 241 11.12 -0.95 9.12
C MET A 241 12.07 -1.63 8.11
N CYS A 242 12.95 -0.86 7.46
CA CYS A 242 13.97 -1.39 6.56
C CYS A 242 15.29 -1.77 7.25
N GLY A 243 15.41 -1.55 8.57
CA GLY A 243 16.59 -1.91 9.37
C GLY A 243 17.71 -0.87 9.40
N CYS A 244 17.44 0.40 9.08
CA CYS A 244 18.40 1.48 9.29
C CYS A 244 18.58 1.73 10.81
N VAL A 245 19.78 2.21 11.20
CA VAL A 245 20.20 2.40 12.61
C VAL A 245 20.43 3.87 12.92
#